data_AF-A0A7C0UJX6-F1
#
_entry.id   AF-A0A7C0UJX6-F1
#
_cell.length_a   1.000
_cell.length_b   1.000
_cell.length_c   1.000
_cell.angle_alpha   90.00
_cell.angle_beta   90.00
_cell.angle_gamma   90.00
#
_symmetry.space_group_name_H-M   'P 1'
#
loop_
_entity.id
_entity.type
_entity.pdbx_description
1 polymer ?
#
loop_
_entity_poly.entity_id
_entity_poly.type
_entity_poly.pdbx_seq_one_letter_code
_entity_poly.pdbx_strand_id
1 'polypeptide(L)'
;MKRKTGRILKDNKGQVGIGTLIIFIAMILVAAVAAGVLLRTSGTLQTKATATGEQATKEVSTQAKVIGVAGYGSAAGNLNATVLTVRLAPGSSAISWSDILLSYQSGNNYV
;
A
#
# COMPACT_ATOMS: atom_id res chain seq x y z
N MET A 1 -42.37 -65.94 36.30
CA MET A 1 -41.16 -65.13 36.60
C MET A 1 -41.07 -63.97 35.59
N LYS A 2 -41.32 -62.72 36.00
CA LYS A 2 -41.18 -61.53 35.13
C LYS A 2 -39.94 -60.74 35.54
N ARG A 3 -38.90 -60.72 34.71
CA ARG A 3 -37.71 -59.86 34.90
C ARG A 3 -38.08 -58.41 34.51
N LYS A 4 -38.00 -57.49 35.47
CA LYS A 4 -38.01 -56.04 35.20
C LYS A 4 -36.63 -55.63 34.67
N THR A 5 -36.52 -55.43 33.37
CA THR A 5 -35.36 -54.74 32.77
C THR A 5 -35.39 -53.29 33.26
N GLY A 6 -34.36 -52.88 34.00
CA GLY A 6 -34.21 -51.54 34.54
C GLY A 6 -34.20 -50.50 33.41
N ARG A 7 -35.04 -49.48 33.55
CA ARG A 7 -35.05 -48.29 32.71
C ARG A 7 -33.72 -47.56 32.85
N ILE A 8 -32.87 -47.60 31.81
CA ILE A 8 -31.82 -46.60 31.60
C ILE A 8 -32.54 -45.32 31.14
N LEU A 9 -33.07 -44.54 32.07
CA LEU A 9 -33.62 -43.23 31.76
C LEU A 9 -32.74 -42.14 32.39
N LYS A 10 -32.16 -41.35 31.48
CA LYS A 10 -31.90 -39.92 31.58
C LYS A 10 -30.65 -39.50 32.36
N ASP A 11 -29.51 -39.55 31.66
CA ASP A 11 -28.47 -38.52 31.84
C ASP A 11 -28.13 -37.77 30.54
N ASN A 12 -29.07 -37.77 29.58
CA ASN A 12 -28.91 -37.07 28.30
C ASN A 12 -28.80 -35.54 28.47
N LYS A 13 -29.16 -34.97 29.63
CA LYS A 13 -29.06 -33.53 29.89
C LYS A 13 -27.61 -33.10 30.12
N GLY A 14 -26.83 -33.88 30.89
CA GLY A 14 -25.40 -33.65 31.07
C GLY A 14 -24.64 -33.82 29.75
N GLN A 15 -25.02 -34.82 28.96
CA GLN A 15 -24.42 -35.06 27.64
C GLN A 15 -24.70 -33.93 26.62
N VAL A 16 -25.91 -33.39 26.58
CA VAL A 16 -26.23 -32.21 25.74
C VAL A 16 -25.46 -30.98 26.19
N GLY A 17 -25.31 -30.77 27.51
CA GLY A 17 -24.54 -29.65 28.06
C GLY A 17 -23.05 -29.71 27.76
N ILE A 18 -22.46 -30.90 27.75
CA ILE A 18 -21.07 -31.10 27.33
C ILE A 18 -20.93 -30.81 25.82
N GLY A 19 -21.89 -31.25 25.01
CA GLY A 19 -21.92 -30.98 23.58
C GLY A 19 -21.94 -29.48 23.24
N THR A 20 -22.75 -28.69 23.94
CA THR A 20 -22.81 -27.24 23.74
C THR A 20 -21.54 -26.52 24.20
N LEU A 21 -20.89 -26.96 25.29
CA LEU A 21 -19.61 -26.39 25.73
C LEU A 21 -18.48 -26.64 24.73
N ILE A 22 -18.44 -27.83 24.11
CA ILE A 22 -17.45 -28.15 23.07
C ILE A 22 -17.62 -27.22 21.88
N ILE A 23 -18.86 -27.02 21.40
CA ILE A 23 -19.15 -26.12 20.28
C ILE A 23 -18.82 -24.67 20.65
N PHE A 24 -19.09 -24.26 21.88
CA PHE A 24 -18.80 -22.91 22.34
C PHE A 24 -17.29 -22.60 22.29
N ILE A 25 -16.47 -23.51 22.81
CA ILE A 25 -15.00 -23.37 22.76
C ILE A 25 -14.52 -23.40 21.30
N ALA A 26 -15.03 -24.34 20.48
CA ALA A 26 -14.67 -24.40 19.07
C ALA A 26 -15.01 -23.10 18.32
N MET A 27 -16.18 -22.53 18.56
CA MET A 27 -16.60 -21.27 17.94
C MET A 27 -15.70 -20.10 18.35
N ILE A 28 -15.30 -20.04 19.62
CA ILE A 28 -14.36 -19.01 20.11
C ILE A 28 -13.00 -19.14 19.41
N LEU A 29 -12.48 -20.36 19.23
CA LEU A 29 -11.20 -20.57 18.54
C LEU A 29 -11.28 -20.13 17.08
N VAL A 30 -12.37 -20.46 16.37
CA VAL A 30 -12.58 -20.01 14.99
C VAL A 30 -12.69 -18.49 14.92
N ALA A 31 -13.43 -17.87 15.84
CA ALA A 31 -13.57 -16.41 15.91
C ALA A 31 -12.23 -15.71 16.15
N ALA A 32 -11.38 -16.27 17.02
CA ALA A 32 -10.04 -15.74 17.29
C ALA A 32 -9.14 -15.77 16.05
N VAL A 33 -9.14 -16.89 15.30
CA VAL A 33 -8.38 -17.00 14.04
C VAL A 33 -8.91 -16.03 12.99
N ALA A 34 -10.24 -15.94 12.83
CA ALA A 34 -10.87 -15.03 11.89
C ALA A 34 -10.53 -13.56 12.19
N ALA A 35 -10.60 -13.14 13.46
CA ALA A 35 -10.19 -11.81 13.91
C ALA A 35 -8.70 -11.53 13.62
N GLY A 36 -7.83 -12.51 13.84
CA GLY A 36 -6.40 -12.40 13.53
C GLY A 36 -6.14 -12.15 12.03
N VAL A 37 -6.84 -12.84 11.14
CA VAL A 37 -6.75 -12.64 9.68
C VAL A 37 -7.27 -11.27 9.27
N LEU A 38 -8.40 -10.82 9.85
CA LEU A 38 -8.95 -9.49 9.60
C LEU A 38 -7.98 -8.39 10.01
N LEU A 39 -7.43 -8.46 11.23
CA LEU A 39 -6.45 -7.48 11.73
C LEU A 39 -5.20 -7.43 10.87
N ARG A 40 -4.65 -8.60 10.49
CA ARG A 40 -3.49 -8.67 9.60
C ARG A 40 -3.76 -8.00 8.26
N THR A 41 -4.92 -8.26 7.67
CA THR A 41 -5.30 -7.70 6.37
C THR A 41 -5.55 -6.19 6.47
N SER A 42 -6.24 -5.73 7.50
CA SER A 42 -6.42 -4.30 7.77
C SER A 42 -5.08 -3.58 7.98
N GLY A 43 -4.13 -4.19 8.70
CA GLY A 43 -2.81 -3.62 8.93
C GLY A 43 -1.97 -3.51 7.65
N THR A 44 -1.97 -4.54 6.80
CA THR A 44 -1.26 -4.47 5.52
C THR A 44 -1.89 -3.46 4.56
N LEU A 45 -3.23 -3.41 4.50
CA LEU A 45 -3.96 -2.40 3.71
C LEU A 45 -3.70 -0.99 4.22
N GLN A 46 -3.65 -0.76 5.54
CA GLN A 46 -3.35 0.55 6.11
C GLN A 46 -1.93 0.99 5.76
N THR A 47 -0.94 0.12 5.93
CA THR A 47 0.46 0.42 5.57
C THR A 47 0.58 0.77 4.09
N LYS A 48 -0.08 -0.01 3.23
CA LYS A 48 -0.12 0.25 1.79
C LYS A 48 -0.84 1.56 1.45
N ALA A 49 -1.98 1.84 2.09
CA ALA A 49 -2.73 3.07 1.88
C ALA A 49 -1.93 4.31 2.28
N THR A 50 -1.22 4.27 3.41
CA THR A 50 -0.32 5.35 3.83
C THR A 50 0.81 5.54 2.82
N ALA A 51 1.49 4.47 2.43
CA ALA A 51 2.57 4.55 1.45
C ALA A 51 2.09 5.10 0.09
N THR A 52 0.95 4.63 -0.42
CA THR A 52 0.34 5.15 -1.65
C THR A 52 -0.12 6.60 -1.50
N GLY A 53 -0.67 6.99 -0.35
CA GLY A 53 -1.04 8.39 -0.09
C GLY A 53 0.16 9.32 -0.06
N GLU A 54 1.26 8.90 0.57
CA GLU A 54 2.52 9.63 0.54
C GLU A 54 3.10 9.73 -0.87
N GLN A 55 3.13 8.63 -1.62
CA GLN A 55 3.59 8.61 -3.01
C GLN A 55 2.73 9.51 -3.92
N ALA A 56 1.41 9.45 -3.80
CA ALA A 56 0.50 10.29 -4.57
C ALA A 56 0.69 11.77 -4.23
N THR A 57 0.88 12.09 -2.95
CA THR A 57 1.16 13.46 -2.50
C THR A 57 2.49 13.95 -3.04
N LYS A 58 3.53 13.10 -3.00
CA LYS A 58 4.83 13.41 -3.61
C LYS A 58 4.70 13.63 -5.11
N GLU A 59 3.98 12.78 -5.84
CA GLU A 59 3.79 12.90 -7.29
C GLU A 59 3.15 14.24 -7.69
N VAL A 60 2.11 14.69 -6.98
CA VAL A 60 1.41 15.94 -7.33
C VAL A 60 2.10 17.21 -6.80
N SER A 61 2.79 17.12 -5.66
CA SER A 61 3.51 18.25 -5.07
C SER A 61 4.89 18.45 -5.71
N THR A 62 5.47 17.40 -6.27
CA THR A 62 6.79 17.44 -6.87
C THR A 62 6.72 18.10 -8.23
N GLN A 63 7.02 19.40 -8.25
CA GLN A 63 7.12 20.18 -9.48
C GLN A 63 8.48 20.86 -9.54
N ALA A 64 9.13 20.74 -10.70
CA ALA A 64 10.34 21.47 -11.04
C ALA A 64 10.00 22.49 -12.12
N LYS A 65 10.45 23.73 -11.94
CA LYS A 65 10.23 24.83 -12.89
C LYS A 65 11.58 25.31 -13.41
N VAL A 66 11.69 25.40 -14.74
CA VAL A 66 12.83 26.04 -15.39
C VAL A 66 12.68 27.56 -15.20
N ILE A 67 13.67 28.18 -14.55
CA ILE A 67 13.67 29.63 -14.26
C ILE A 67 14.56 30.43 -15.20
N GLY A 68 15.46 29.77 -15.92
CA GLY A 68 16.32 30.41 -16.90
C GLY A 68 16.95 29.40 -17.84
N VAL A 69 17.14 29.82 -19.09
CA VAL A 69 17.86 29.06 -20.10
C VAL A 69 18.88 30.02 -20.71
N ALA A 70 20.16 29.69 -20.64
CA ALA A 70 21.24 30.44 -21.24
C ALA A 70 21.93 29.57 -22.31
N GLY A 71 22.08 30.09 -23.52
CA GLY A 71 22.77 29.42 -24.62
C GLY A 71 24.11 30.09 -24.91
N TYR A 72 25.17 29.31 -25.02
CA TYR A 72 26.49 29.74 -25.47
C TYR A 72 26.68 29.32 -26.92
N GLY A 73 26.63 30.30 -27.83
CA GLY A 73 26.88 30.10 -29.25
C GLY A 73 28.36 30.27 -29.61
N SER A 74 28.79 29.60 -30.68
CA SER A 74 30.04 29.85 -31.37
C SER A 74 29.85 30.90 -32.48
N ALA A 75 30.91 31.61 -32.86
CA ALA A 75 30.90 32.63 -33.91
C ALA A 75 30.37 32.13 -35.28
N ALA A 76 30.33 30.80 -35.48
CA ALA A 76 29.78 30.15 -36.67
C ALA A 76 28.25 29.92 -36.64
N GLY A 77 27.53 30.47 -35.65
CA GLY A 77 26.06 30.36 -35.58
C GLY A 77 25.53 29.06 -34.96
N ASN A 78 26.42 28.17 -34.48
CA ASN A 78 26.05 26.94 -33.80
C ASN A 78 25.98 27.14 -32.28
N LEU A 79 24.97 26.56 -31.61
CA LEU A 79 24.92 26.46 -30.15
C LEU A 79 25.91 25.39 -29.66
N ASN A 80 26.86 25.77 -28.80
CA ASN A 80 27.88 24.88 -28.25
C ASN A 80 27.50 24.32 -26.87
N ALA A 81 26.82 25.11 -26.04
CA ALA A 81 26.33 24.68 -24.73
C ALA A 81 25.04 25.39 -24.35
N THR A 82 24.15 24.69 -23.66
CA THR A 82 22.93 25.25 -23.09
C THR A 82 22.92 24.97 -21.59
N VAL A 83 22.82 26.02 -20.78
CA VAL A 83 22.70 25.93 -19.32
C VAL A 83 21.25 26.16 -18.96
N LEU A 84 20.62 25.14 -18.38
CA LEU A 84 19.27 25.22 -17.85
C LEU A 84 19.35 25.41 -16.34
N THR A 85 18.78 26.50 -15.85
CA THR A 85 18.62 26.73 -14.41
C THR A 85 17.23 26.28 -14.01
N VAL A 86 17.17 25.17 -13.28
CA VAL A 86 15.91 24.58 -12.79
C VAL A 86 15.83 24.81 -11.29
N ARG A 87 14.64 25.18 -10.81
CA ARG A 87 14.34 25.33 -9.39
C ARG A 87 13.12 24.51 -9.04
N LEU A 88 13.13 23.95 -7.84
CA LEU A 88 12.00 23.24 -7.29
C LEU A 88 10.86 24.23 -6.92
N ALA A 89 9.61 23.88 -7.20
CA ALA A 89 8.46 24.69 -6.82
C ALA A 89 8.29 24.73 -5.29
N PRO A 90 7.67 25.79 -4.73
CA PRO A 90 7.38 25.84 -3.29
C PRO A 90 6.52 24.64 -2.86
N GLY A 91 6.91 23.97 -1.77
CA GLY A 91 6.18 22.79 -1.26
C GLY A 91 6.48 21.47 -1.97
N SER A 92 7.38 21.49 -2.96
CA SER A 92 7.84 20.28 -3.65
C SER A 92 8.88 19.52 -2.82
N SER A 93 8.88 18.20 -2.95
CA SER A 93 9.84 17.32 -2.30
C SER A 93 11.16 17.26 -3.07
N ALA A 94 12.27 16.96 -2.39
CA ALA A 94 13.58 16.85 -3.03
C ALA A 94 13.57 15.82 -4.16
N ILE A 95 14.17 16.17 -5.31
CA ILE A 95 14.32 15.32 -6.49
C ILE A 95 15.80 14.96 -6.63
N SER A 96 16.10 13.69 -6.91
CA SER A 96 17.45 13.24 -7.25
C SER A 96 17.76 13.52 -8.72
N TRP A 97 18.98 13.97 -9.01
CA TRP A 97 19.44 14.18 -10.39
C TRP A 97 19.53 12.89 -11.22
N SER A 98 19.64 11.72 -10.56
CA SER A 98 19.66 10.40 -11.22
C SER A 98 18.33 10.04 -11.88
N ASP A 99 17.24 10.60 -11.38
CA ASP A 99 15.88 10.19 -11.75
C ASP A 99 15.24 11.19 -12.73
N ILE A 100 16.01 12.19 -13.18
CA ILE A 100 15.58 13.22 -14.11
C ILE A 100 16.02 12.83 -15.53
N LEU A 101 15.04 12.70 -16.43
CA LEU A 101 15.28 12.60 -17.87
C LEU A 101 15.09 13.97 -18.51
N LEU A 102 16.14 14.49 -19.15
CA LEU A 102 16.06 15.71 -19.96
C LEU A 102 16.00 15.30 -21.44
N SER A 103 14.94 15.70 -22.13
CA SER A 103 14.83 15.57 -23.59
C SER A 103 14.87 16.96 -24.23
N TYR A 104 15.50 17.07 -25.40
CA TYR A 104 15.50 18.31 -26.18
C TYR A 104 15.14 18.02 -27.64
N GLN A 105 14.44 18.96 -28.27
CA GLN A 105 14.07 18.83 -29.68
C GLN A 105 14.70 19.96 -30.47
N SER A 106 15.39 19.60 -31.55
CA SER A 106 15.90 20.54 -32.55
C SER A 106 15.35 20.16 -33.92
N GLY A 107 14.37 20.92 -34.42
CA GLY A 107 13.67 20.60 -35.67
C GLY A 107 12.86 19.30 -35.59
N ASN A 108 13.10 18.38 -36.54
CA ASN A 108 12.39 17.10 -36.68
C ASN A 108 13.08 15.90 -35.98
N ASN A 109 14.18 16.14 -35.26
CA ASN A 109 14.90 15.07 -34.55
C ASN A 109 14.66 15.17 -33.05
N TYR A 110 14.23 14.06 -32.45
CA TYR A 110 14.13 13.86 -31.01
C TYR A 110 15.46 13.32 -30.50
N VAL A 111 16.12 14.01 -29.56
CA VAL A 111 17.36 13.54 -28.93
C VAL A 111 17.27 13.67 -27.41
#